data_AF-A0A4P8HB54-F1
#
_entry.id   AF-A0A4P8HB54-F1
#
_cell.length_a   1.000
_cell.length_b   1.000
_cell.length_c   1.000
_cell.angle_alpha   90.00
_cell.angle_beta   90.00
_cell.angle_gamma   90.00
#
_symmetry.space_group_name_H-M   'P 1'
#
loop_
_entity.id
_entity.type
_entity.pdbx_description
1 polymer ?
#
loop_
_entity_poly.entity_id
_entity_poly.type
_entity_poly.pdbx_seq_one_letter_code
_entity_poly.pdbx_strand_id
1 'polypeptide(L)'
;MPGGPVPVQQPTGALGRWLGLISLCGLALLGNIFGIIATSIVHAKSRHKPMLARHNARNALNWSISFGAYTALLFTIHFIVLYVVTADEPYTGGFFPIATAIAIWMAVGVYHVIGSIVCAVKAANGSVAWLPGTLPWVGSPR
;
A
#
# COMPACT_ATOMS: atom_id res chain seq x y z
N MET A 1 34.95 16.84 -25.79
CA MET A 1 33.61 17.33 -25.40
C MET A 1 33.56 17.42 -23.87
N PRO A 2 33.02 18.50 -23.28
CA PRO A 2 33.00 18.65 -21.83
C PRO A 2 32.01 17.66 -21.20
N GLY A 3 32.51 16.77 -20.33
CA GLY A 3 31.71 15.89 -19.50
C GLY A 3 31.08 16.70 -18.37
N GLY A 4 29.85 17.18 -18.58
CA GLY A 4 29.06 17.80 -17.52
C GLY A 4 28.75 16.76 -16.42
N PRO A 5 28.67 17.18 -15.14
CA PRO A 5 28.31 16.28 -14.06
C PRO A 5 26.94 15.64 -14.36
N VAL A 6 26.92 14.32 -14.49
CA VAL A 6 25.68 13.55 -14.62
C VAL A 6 24.86 13.82 -13.34
N PRO A 7 23.60 14.29 -13.44
CA PRO A 7 22.79 14.51 -12.26
C PRO A 7 22.59 13.16 -11.58
N VAL A 8 23.29 12.95 -10.46
CA VAL A 8 23.13 11.76 -9.63
C VAL A 8 21.72 11.85 -9.04
N GLN A 9 20.80 11.10 -9.63
CA GLN A 9 19.41 11.07 -9.22
C GLN A 9 19.36 10.58 -7.77
N GLN A 10 19.14 11.51 -6.83
CA GLN A 10 19.16 11.17 -5.42
C GLN A 10 18.09 10.12 -5.14
N PRO A 11 18.38 9.09 -4.33
CA PRO A 11 17.42 8.04 -4.06
C PRO A 11 16.26 8.58 -3.20
N THR A 12 15.15 8.91 -3.86
CA THR A 12 13.96 9.61 -3.32
C THR A 12 13.00 8.75 -2.50
N GLY A 13 13.13 7.42 -2.58
CA GLY A 13 12.19 6.47 -1.99
C GLY A 13 10.97 6.15 -2.87
N ALA A 14 10.88 6.74 -4.08
CA ALA A 14 9.80 6.50 -5.03
C ALA A 14 9.67 5.02 -5.46
N LEU A 15 10.80 4.28 -5.50
CA LEU A 15 10.83 2.86 -5.86
C LEU A 15 9.93 2.00 -4.94
N GLY A 16 9.86 2.32 -3.64
CA GLY A 16 8.99 1.57 -2.72
C GLY A 16 7.50 1.72 -3.06
N ARG A 17 7.11 2.89 -3.57
CA ARG A 17 5.72 3.17 -3.96
C ARG A 17 5.36 2.47 -5.28
N TRP A 18 6.28 2.46 -6.25
CA TRP A 18 6.12 1.69 -7.49
C TRP A 18 6.03 0.19 -7.23
N LEU A 19 6.87 -0.33 -6.34
CA LEU A 19 6.81 -1.73 -5.93
C LEU A 19 5.54 -2.07 -5.13
N GLY A 20 4.96 -1.11 -4.41
CA GLY A 20 3.65 -1.26 -3.79
C GLY A 20 2.53 -1.55 -4.81
N LEU A 21 2.65 -1.06 -6.05
CA LEU A 21 1.66 -1.34 -7.11
C LEU A 21 1.73 -2.78 -7.65
N ILE A 22 2.84 -3.51 -7.44
CA ILE A 22 2.90 -4.96 -7.71
C ILE A 22 1.85 -5.70 -6.85
N SER A 23 1.38 -5.09 -5.76
CA SER A 23 0.26 -5.60 -4.97
C SER A 23 -1.03 -5.82 -5.73
N LEU A 24 -1.17 -5.28 -6.95
CA LEU A 24 -2.36 -5.42 -7.76
C LEU A 24 -2.25 -6.54 -8.81
N CYS A 25 -1.05 -7.07 -9.06
CA CYS A 25 -0.80 -7.94 -10.20
C CYS A 25 -1.05 -9.44 -9.96
N GLY A 26 -1.33 -9.90 -8.74
CA GLY A 26 -1.58 -11.33 -8.53
C GLY A 26 -2.19 -11.62 -7.18
N LEU A 27 -3.51 -11.87 -7.18
CA LEU A 27 -4.35 -12.28 -6.04
C LEU A 27 -4.35 -11.27 -4.88
N ALA A 28 -5.51 -10.67 -4.56
CA ALA A 28 -5.66 -9.58 -3.57
C ALA A 28 -4.79 -9.70 -2.31
N LEU A 29 -4.69 -10.90 -1.73
CA LEU A 29 -3.84 -11.19 -0.58
C LEU A 29 -2.36 -11.40 -0.92
N LEU A 30 -2.04 -12.16 -1.98
CA LEU A 30 -0.64 -12.41 -2.37
C LEU A 30 0.03 -11.13 -2.87
N GLY A 31 -0.68 -10.32 -3.66
CA GLY A 31 -0.23 -9.01 -4.07
C GLY A 31 0.07 -8.14 -2.85
N ASN A 32 -0.82 -8.09 -1.85
CA ASN A 32 -0.56 -7.35 -0.61
C ASN A 32 0.73 -7.81 0.07
N ILE A 33 0.97 -9.12 0.14
CA ILE A 33 2.21 -9.68 0.68
C ILE A 33 3.42 -9.20 -0.12
N PHE A 34 3.39 -9.28 -1.46
CA PHE A 34 4.48 -8.77 -2.30
C PHE A 34 4.72 -7.27 -2.11
N GLY A 35 3.66 -6.46 -2.01
CA GLY A 35 3.76 -5.02 -1.75
C GLY A 35 4.39 -4.70 -0.39
N ILE A 36 4.02 -5.44 0.66
CA ILE A 36 4.64 -5.32 1.99
C ILE A 36 6.11 -5.74 1.95
N ILE A 37 6.44 -6.87 1.33
CA ILE A 37 7.82 -7.35 1.22
C ILE A 37 8.67 -6.32 0.46
N ALA A 38 8.19 -5.84 -0.68
CA ALA A 38 8.96 -4.94 -1.51
C ALA A 38 9.18 -3.56 -0.85
N THR A 39 8.16 -3.02 -0.17
CA THR A 39 8.33 -1.79 0.64
C THR A 39 9.22 -2.01 1.85
N SER A 40 9.21 -3.20 2.46
CA SER A 40 10.11 -3.57 3.56
C SER A 40 11.58 -3.60 3.11
N ILE A 41 11.85 -4.18 1.93
CA ILE A 41 13.19 -4.18 1.32
C ILE A 41 13.66 -2.74 1.05
N VAL A 42 12.78 -1.89 0.50
CA VAL A 42 13.10 -0.48 0.25
C VAL A 42 13.36 0.28 1.55
N HIS A 43 12.58 0.02 2.61
CA HIS A 43 12.82 0.59 3.93
C HIS A 43 14.18 0.15 4.50
N ALA A 44 14.52 -1.14 4.43
CA ALA A 44 15.80 -1.68 4.88
C ALA A 44 16.97 -1.03 4.12
N LYS A 45 16.90 -0.96 2.78
CA LYS A 45 17.91 -0.31 1.93
C LYS A 45 18.00 1.21 2.10
N SER A 46 16.98 1.84 2.67
CA SER A 46 16.97 3.28 2.90
C SER A 46 17.59 3.69 4.24
N ARG A 47 17.97 2.75 5.11
CA ARG A 47 18.58 3.03 6.42
C ARG A 47 19.84 3.90 6.34
N HIS A 48 20.62 3.78 5.26
CA HIS A 48 21.84 4.55 5.01
C HIS A 48 21.63 5.77 4.09
N LYS A 49 20.39 6.11 3.75
CA LYS A 49 20.05 7.22 2.86
C LYS A 49 19.68 8.49 3.65
N PRO A 50 19.65 9.68 3.00
CA PRO A 50 19.24 10.93 3.63
C PRO A 50 17.88 10.82 4.34
N MET A 51 17.67 11.62 5.40
CA MET A 51 16.46 11.54 6.24
C MET A 51 15.15 11.58 5.44
N LEU A 52 15.10 12.37 4.36
CA LEU A 52 13.94 12.43 3.48
C LEU A 52 13.57 11.06 2.87
N ALA A 53 14.57 10.34 2.37
CA ALA A 53 14.39 9.00 1.81
C ALA A 53 13.97 7.99 2.89
N ARG A 54 14.53 8.10 4.10
CA ARG A 54 14.14 7.28 5.27
C ARG A 54 12.68 7.50 5.65
N HIS A 55 12.22 8.76 5.72
CA HIS A 55 10.83 9.09 6.02
C HIS A 55 9.87 8.60 4.94
N ASN A 56 10.21 8.79 3.65
CA ASN A 56 9.37 8.34 2.55
C ASN A 56 9.27 6.81 2.48
N ALA A 57 10.38 6.11 2.68
CA ALA A 57 10.37 4.64 2.72
C ALA A 57 9.57 4.10 3.92
N ARG A 58 9.65 4.75 5.09
CA ARG A 58 8.82 4.40 6.26
C ARG A 58 7.34 4.65 6.00
N ASN A 59 6.99 5.81 5.47
CA ASN A 59 5.58 6.14 5.20
C ASN A 59 4.98 5.20 4.15
N ALA A 60 5.78 4.79 3.15
CA ALA A 60 5.37 3.77 2.19
C ALA A 60 5.14 2.39 2.86
N LEU A 61 6.06 1.96 3.72
CA LEU A 61 5.92 0.71 4.46
C LEU A 61 4.71 0.71 5.40
N ASN A 62 4.52 1.78 6.18
CA ASN A 62 3.36 1.92 7.06
C ASN A 62 2.04 1.89 6.27
N TRP A 63 2.00 2.48 5.08
CA TRP A 63 0.83 2.41 4.21
C TRP A 63 0.59 0.99 3.70
N SER A 64 1.62 0.30 3.20
CA SER A 64 1.49 -1.09 2.73
C SER A 64 1.00 -2.03 3.83
N ILE A 65 1.49 -1.89 5.06
CA ILE A 65 1.00 -2.67 6.21
C ILE A 65 -0.46 -2.32 6.53
N SER A 66 -0.81 -1.03 6.53
CA SER A 66 -2.19 -0.59 6.79
C SER A 66 -3.16 -1.11 5.74
N PHE A 67 -2.81 -1.02 4.46
CA PHE A 67 -3.61 -1.52 3.35
C PHE A 67 -3.78 -3.04 3.40
N GLY A 68 -2.72 -3.77 3.78
CA GLY A 68 -2.79 -5.20 4.06
C GLY A 68 -3.74 -5.53 5.21
N ALA A 69 -3.70 -4.77 6.31
CA ALA A 69 -4.60 -4.93 7.44
C ALA A 69 -6.07 -4.63 7.07
N TYR A 70 -6.33 -3.57 6.31
CA TYR A 70 -7.66 -3.25 5.80
C TYR A 70 -8.19 -4.36 4.87
N THR A 71 -7.32 -4.89 4.00
CA THR A 71 -7.67 -6.01 3.13
C THR A 71 -8.03 -7.25 3.94
N ALA A 72 -7.20 -7.62 4.92
CA ALA A 72 -7.47 -8.78 5.78
C ALA A 72 -8.80 -8.62 6.53
N LEU A 73 -9.03 -7.45 7.14
CA LEU A 73 -10.27 -7.15 7.87
C LEU A 73 -11.50 -7.25 6.97
N LEU A 74 -11.48 -6.61 5.80
CA LEU A 74 -12.62 -6.62 4.87
C LEU A 74 -12.92 -8.01 4.33
N PHE A 75 -11.89 -8.82 4.03
CA PHE A 75 -12.08 -10.20 3.61
C PHE A 75 -12.63 -11.07 4.74
N THR A 76 -12.12 -10.94 5.97
CA THR A 76 -12.68 -11.65 7.13
C THR A 76 -14.16 -11.31 7.33
N ILE A 77 -14.51 -10.02 7.29
CA ILE A 77 -15.91 -9.58 7.38
C ILE A 77 -16.74 -10.16 6.23
N HIS A 78 -16.22 -10.15 5.00
CA HIS A 78 -16.93 -10.69 3.84
C HIS A 78 -17.25 -12.19 4.01
N PHE A 79 -16.30 -13.00 4.47
CA PHE A 79 -16.52 -14.42 4.71
C PHE A 79 -17.46 -14.68 5.89
N ILE A 80 -17.40 -13.87 6.95
CA ILE A 80 -18.37 -13.94 8.05
C ILE A 80 -19.78 -13.63 7.53
N VAL A 81 -19.96 -12.58 6.74
CA VAL A 81 -21.26 -12.22 6.16
C VAL A 81 -21.75 -13.33 5.24
N LEU A 82 -20.90 -13.87 4.36
CA LEU A 82 -21.24 -15.02 3.52
C LEU A 82 -21.73 -16.19 4.38
N TYR A 83 -20.93 -16.61 5.37
CA TYR A 83 -21.27 -17.72 6.24
C TYR A 83 -22.60 -17.51 6.97
N VAL A 84 -22.79 -16.36 7.62
CA VAL A 84 -24.00 -16.05 8.39
C VAL A 84 -25.23 -15.99 7.50
N VAL A 85 -25.12 -15.41 6.30
CA VAL A 85 -26.25 -15.20 5.39
C VAL A 85 -26.63 -16.48 4.63
N THR A 86 -25.71 -17.43 4.44
CA THR A 86 -25.96 -18.70 3.74
C THR A 86 -25.96 -19.93 4.65
N ALA A 87 -25.96 -19.74 5.98
CA ALA A 87 -25.83 -20.84 6.93
C ALA A 87 -27.03 -21.79 6.92
N ASP A 88 -28.25 -21.23 6.89
CA ASP A 88 -29.48 -21.99 7.06
C ASP A 88 -30.10 -22.39 5.71
N GLU A 89 -30.12 -21.47 4.73
CA GLU A 89 -30.63 -21.71 3.39
C GLU A 89 -29.82 -20.98 2.31
N PRO A 90 -29.86 -21.45 1.04
CA PRO A 90 -29.28 -20.73 -0.06
C PRO A 90 -29.83 -19.30 -0.13
N TYR A 91 -28.93 -18.32 -0.08
CA TYR A 91 -29.31 -16.93 -0.13
C TYR A 91 -29.90 -16.56 -1.50
N THR A 92 -31.14 -16.11 -1.53
CA THR A 92 -31.88 -15.70 -2.74
C THR A 92 -31.97 -14.18 -2.93
N GLY A 93 -31.35 -13.40 -2.03
CA GLY A 93 -31.35 -11.94 -2.12
C GLY A 93 -30.38 -11.40 -3.17
N GLY A 94 -30.39 -10.07 -3.32
CA GLY A 94 -29.55 -9.37 -4.30
C GLY A 94 -28.09 -9.22 -3.88
N PHE A 95 -27.33 -8.46 -4.68
CA PHE A 95 -25.89 -8.21 -4.50
C PHE A 95 -25.51 -7.70 -3.09
N PHE A 96 -26.38 -6.92 -2.46
CA PHE A 96 -26.25 -6.49 -1.06
C PHE A 96 -27.08 -7.39 -0.14
N PRO A 97 -26.57 -7.77 1.05
CA PRO A 97 -25.41 -7.21 1.76
C PRO A 97 -24.07 -7.92 1.49
N ILE A 98 -24.07 -9.06 0.79
CA ILE A 98 -22.89 -9.91 0.57
C ILE A 98 -21.73 -9.12 -0.04
N ALA A 99 -22.01 -8.29 -1.04
CA ALA A 99 -20.98 -7.55 -1.74
C ALA A 99 -20.55 -6.24 -1.07
N THR A 100 -21.10 -5.88 0.09
CA THR A 100 -20.76 -4.61 0.76
C THR A 100 -19.26 -4.54 1.06
N ALA A 101 -18.72 -5.59 1.68
CA ALA A 101 -17.32 -5.65 2.07
C ALA A 101 -16.39 -5.64 0.85
N ILE A 102 -16.75 -6.32 -0.24
CA ILE A 102 -15.93 -6.35 -1.46
C ILE A 102 -16.00 -5.04 -2.24
N ALA A 103 -17.15 -4.35 -2.23
CA ALA A 103 -17.30 -3.02 -2.82
C ALA A 103 -16.45 -1.97 -2.06
N ILE A 104 -16.46 -2.01 -0.73
CA ILE A 104 -15.59 -1.16 0.09
C ILE A 104 -14.12 -1.48 -0.19
N TRP A 105 -13.75 -2.75 -0.30
CA TRP A 105 -12.39 -3.15 -0.63
C TRP A 105 -11.93 -2.60 -1.99
N MET A 106 -12.79 -2.65 -3.01
CA MET A 106 -12.49 -2.07 -4.33
C MET A 106 -12.25 -0.55 -4.24
N ALA A 107 -13.07 0.17 -3.46
CA ALA A 107 -12.88 1.61 -3.25
C ALA A 107 -11.55 1.92 -2.53
N VAL A 108 -11.19 1.14 -1.50
CA VAL A 108 -9.90 1.26 -0.80
C VAL A 108 -8.74 0.90 -1.75
N GLY A 109 -8.92 -0.06 -2.66
CA GLY A 109 -7.95 -0.41 -3.70
C GLY A 109 -7.69 0.75 -4.68
N VAL A 110 -8.74 1.44 -5.14
CA VAL A 110 -8.60 2.65 -5.96
C VAL A 110 -7.84 3.75 -5.19
N TYR A 111 -8.19 3.97 -3.92
CA TYR A 111 -7.47 4.91 -3.06
C TYR A 111 -5.99 4.53 -2.90
N HIS A 112 -5.68 3.24 -2.77
CA HIS A 112 -4.31 2.74 -2.73
C HIS A 112 -3.54 3.06 -4.02
N VAL A 113 -4.13 2.81 -5.19
CA VAL A 113 -3.50 3.11 -6.49
C VAL A 113 -3.17 4.59 -6.60
N ILE A 114 -4.18 5.44 -6.43
CA ILE A 114 -4.05 6.90 -6.55
C ILE A 114 -3.02 7.41 -5.54
N GLY A 115 -3.15 6.97 -4.29
CA GLY A 115 -2.26 7.37 -3.21
C GLY A 115 -0.81 6.95 -3.44
N SER A 116 -0.58 5.74 -3.96
CA SER A 116 0.75 5.26 -4.30
C SER A 116 1.40 6.10 -5.40
N ILE A 117 0.65 6.46 -6.46
CA ILE A 117 1.13 7.32 -7.55
C ILE A 117 1.43 8.73 -7.04
N VAL A 118 0.46 9.39 -6.40
CA VAL A 118 0.62 10.78 -5.92
C VAL A 118 1.82 10.91 -4.99
N CYS A 119 1.97 9.97 -4.06
CA CYS A 119 3.10 10.00 -3.15
C CYS A 119 4.42 9.59 -3.80
N ALA A 120 4.43 8.73 -4.82
CA ALA A 120 5.64 8.44 -5.59
C ALA A 120 6.14 9.72 -6.28
N VAL A 121 5.23 10.50 -6.87
CA VAL A 121 5.54 11.79 -7.51
C VAL A 121 6.02 12.81 -6.48
N LYS A 122 5.33 12.96 -5.33
CA LYS A 122 5.77 13.87 -4.26
C LYS A 122 7.15 13.49 -3.70
N ALA A 123 7.42 12.19 -3.55
CA ALA A 123 8.72 11.70 -3.12
C ALA A 123 9.80 12.00 -4.18
N ALA A 124 9.49 11.83 -5.46
CA ALA A 124 10.40 12.14 -6.57
C ALA A 124 10.77 13.63 -6.62
N ASN A 125 9.84 14.52 -6.25
CA ASN A 125 10.07 15.97 -6.15
C ASN A 125 10.75 16.41 -4.83
N GLY A 126 11.33 15.49 -4.07
CA GLY A 126 12.07 15.82 -2.85
C GLY A 126 11.19 16.25 -1.67
N SER A 127 9.91 15.89 -1.67
CA SER A 127 8.97 16.16 -0.56
C SER A 127 8.69 14.91 0.26
N VAL A 128 8.29 15.11 1.52
CA VAL A 128 7.80 14.00 2.36
C VAL A 128 6.42 13.57 1.88
N ALA A 129 6.27 12.28 1.57
CA ALA A 129 5.07 11.72 1.01
C ALA A 129 4.32 10.87 2.05
N TRP A 130 3.09 11.26 2.37
CA TRP A 130 2.23 10.60 3.36
C TRP A 130 0.79 10.49 2.83
N LEU A 131 0.11 9.40 3.20
CA LEU A 131 -1.28 9.13 2.86
C LEU A 131 -2.17 9.25 4.09
N PRO A 132 -3.26 10.03 4.04
CA PRO A 132 -4.30 10.00 5.06
C PRO A 132 -4.82 8.58 5.32
N GLY A 133 -5.05 8.26 6.59
CA GLY A 133 -5.48 6.91 7.02
C GLY A 133 -4.35 5.88 7.14
N THR A 134 -3.09 6.28 7.03
CA THR A 134 -1.95 5.40 7.33
C THR A 134 -1.76 5.25 8.83
N LEU A 135 -1.71 4.01 9.34
CA LEU A 135 -1.40 3.72 10.75
C LEU A 135 0.12 3.62 10.98
N PRO A 136 0.65 4.12 12.11
CA PRO A 136 2.08 4.19 12.39
C PRO A 136 2.62 2.86 12.95
N TRP A 137 2.72 1.84 12.10
CA TRP A 137 3.24 0.51 12.49
C TRP A 137 4.74 0.51 12.82
N VAL A 138 5.53 1.29 12.08
CA VAL A 138 6.98 1.42 12.25
C VAL A 138 7.32 2.77 12.88
N GLY A 139 8.09 2.73 13.97
CA GLY A 139 8.47 3.89 14.79
C GLY A 139 9.37 4.92 14.09
N SER A 140 9.62 6.05 14.77
CA SER A 140 10.43 7.14 14.20
C SER A 140 11.90 6.76 14.07
N PRO A 141 12.57 7.06 12.92
CA PRO A 141 14.01 6.97 12.87
C PRO A 141 14.59 7.92 13.92
N ARG A 142 15.37 7.35 14.83
CA ARG A 142 16.32 8.09 15.65
C ARG A 142 17.48 8.57 14.78
#